data_AF-A0A975TGS7-F1
#
_entry.id   AF-A0A975TGS7-F1
#
_cell.length_a   1.000
_cell.length_b   1.000
_cell.length_c   1.000
_cell.angle_alpha   90.00
_cell.angle_beta   90.00
_cell.angle_gamma   90.00
#
_symmetry.space_group_name_H-M   'P 1'
#
loop_
_entity.id
_entity.type
_entity.pdbx_description
1 polymer ?
#
loop_
_entity_poly.entity_id
_entity_poly.type
_entity_poly.pdbx_seq_one_letter_code
_entity_poly.pdbx_strand_id
1 'polypeptide(L)'
;MTATTADTPPPEPRLRKRRGVELSLLVCAVLISVFGYVSVGLGTYGAVPPGAAGYGAGLGMLALLAHIAVRLRAPYADPLLLPIAVLLNGLGLVLIYRLDLETPNAVAAPTQLVWSTFGVALFIGVVVFLRDHRALQRYAYLSVVTALVLLIVPIFYPAVNGAKIWIRIGGLSFQPGEFAKILLAVFFAAYLAANQNALTYTGRRFRKLHLPTGRVLGPVVAIWLLSVIVLVLERDLGTSLLFFGLFVILLYVSTGRTGWIAVGLLLAAAGAFAAGSLEPHVHSRVQDWLHPFASIEAGRGPGQLAQSLFAFAAGGLSGTGLGRGESILIGFAAKSDFILATAGEELGLLGLAALFLLYALLVARGYCAGLVLVDPFGRLLATGLASILALQVFVIAGGVMGLIPLTGMAMPFLAQGGSSVVTNWISVALLIRLSDSARSPRPGAGTDEGADAAGPASSVNPSIAARPANPAEPGGSGGPGGPEGPSAGPGNPTHTAGLMSPTGPNRPASLSGPTEPVSPGSPGSPAHPSAPDAERGTVSPTVLEDDR
;
A
#
# COMPACT_ATOMS: atom_id res chain seq x y z
N MET A 1 54.44 2.72 40.81
CA MET A 1 53.31 2.07 40.13
C MET A 1 52.02 2.63 40.69
N THR A 2 51.36 3.52 39.96
CA THR A 2 50.00 3.99 40.28
C THR A 2 49.01 3.12 39.52
N ALA A 3 48.18 2.37 40.23
CA ALA A 3 47.13 1.56 39.61
C ALA A 3 45.99 2.48 39.16
N THR A 4 45.77 2.58 37.85
CA THR A 4 44.59 3.24 37.30
C THR A 4 43.37 2.38 37.62
N THR A 5 42.48 2.88 38.45
CA THR A 5 41.15 2.29 38.65
C THR A 5 40.40 2.31 37.33
N ALA A 6 40.03 1.13 36.83
CA ALA A 6 39.16 1.03 35.65
C ALA A 6 37.80 1.65 35.99
N ASP A 7 37.47 2.75 35.32
CA ASP A 7 36.19 3.43 35.50
C ASP A 7 35.07 2.51 34.95
N THR A 8 34.01 2.33 35.74
CA THR A 8 32.94 1.38 35.35
C THR A 8 32.14 2.01 34.21
N PRO A 9 31.95 1.33 33.06
CA PRO A 9 31.23 1.93 31.95
C PRO A 9 29.81 2.35 32.39
N PRO A 10 29.36 3.57 32.04
CA PRO A 10 28.08 4.07 32.50
C PRO A 10 26.94 3.15 32.03
N PRO A 11 25.94 2.85 32.87
CA PRO A 11 24.92 1.87 32.56
C PRO A 11 24.17 2.24 31.28
N GLU A 12 24.05 1.29 30.34
CA GLU A 12 23.40 1.55 29.04
C GLU A 12 22.02 2.21 29.22
N PRO A 13 21.71 3.26 28.44
CA PRO A 13 20.48 4.01 28.59
C PRO A 13 19.27 3.12 28.26
N ARG A 14 18.59 2.64 29.30
CA ARG A 14 17.37 1.80 29.18
C ARG A 14 16.36 2.46 28.25
N LEU A 15 16.20 1.92 27.04
CA LEU A 15 15.26 2.42 26.03
C LEU A 15 13.82 2.42 26.58
N ARG A 16 13.34 3.61 26.95
CA ARG A 16 12.07 3.81 27.67
C ARG A 16 10.89 3.44 26.76
N LYS A 17 10.18 2.35 27.09
CA LYS A 17 8.98 1.89 26.38
C LYS A 17 7.89 2.98 26.41
N ARG A 18 7.65 3.67 25.28
CA ARG A 18 6.76 4.83 25.19
C ARG A 18 5.26 4.50 25.02
N ARG A 19 4.79 3.30 25.42
CA ARG A 19 3.38 2.88 25.23
C ARG A 19 2.36 3.74 25.98
N GLY A 20 2.74 4.39 27.08
CA GLY A 20 1.87 5.38 27.74
C GLY A 20 1.55 6.59 26.85
N VAL A 21 2.54 7.04 26.06
CA VAL A 21 2.37 8.14 25.10
C VAL A 21 1.49 7.71 23.93
N GLU A 22 1.69 6.49 23.43
CA GLU A 22 0.81 5.90 22.40
C GLU A 22 -0.64 5.84 22.88
N LEU A 23 -0.89 5.37 24.11
CA LEU A 23 -2.24 5.30 24.68
C LEU A 23 -2.87 6.69 24.85
N SER A 24 -2.14 7.69 25.36
CA SER A 24 -2.67 9.05 25.48
C SER A 24 -2.99 9.69 24.12
N LEU A 25 -2.18 9.40 23.09
CA LEU A 25 -2.42 9.88 21.73
C LEU A 25 -3.59 9.13 21.07
N LEU A 26 -3.80 7.84 21.38
CA LEU A 26 -4.98 7.10 20.92
C LEU A 26 -6.27 7.62 21.54
N VAL A 27 -6.27 7.91 22.85
CA VAL A 27 -7.43 8.56 23.50
C VAL A 27 -7.72 9.90 22.84
N CYS A 28 -6.68 10.72 22.60
CA CYS A 28 -6.83 11.98 21.88
C CYS A 28 -7.39 11.79 20.45
N ALA A 29 -6.87 10.83 19.68
CA ALA A 29 -7.35 10.51 18.34
C ALA A 29 -8.84 10.13 18.32
N VAL A 30 -9.26 9.22 19.21
CA VAL A 30 -10.65 8.80 19.34
C VAL A 30 -11.55 9.97 19.75
N LEU A 31 -11.12 10.81 20.71
CA LEU A 31 -11.87 11.99 21.14
C LEU A 31 -12.04 13.01 20.00
N ILE A 32 -11.01 13.25 19.18
CA ILE A 32 -11.11 14.14 18.01
C ILE A 32 -12.09 13.58 16.97
N SER A 33 -12.06 12.27 16.70
CA SER A 33 -13.01 11.65 15.78
C SER A 33 -14.45 11.65 16.30
N VAL A 34 -14.66 11.41 17.60
CA VAL A 34 -15.98 11.54 18.24
C VAL A 34 -16.47 12.99 18.22
N PHE A 35 -15.60 13.96 18.50
CA PHE A 35 -15.92 15.37 18.37
C PHE A 35 -16.37 15.72 16.95
N GLY A 36 -15.63 15.28 15.92
CA GLY A 36 -16.03 15.46 14.52
C GLY A 36 -17.39 14.84 14.21
N TYR A 37 -17.65 13.61 14.66
CA TYR A 37 -18.94 12.94 14.48
C TYR A 37 -20.11 13.70 15.13
N VAL A 38 -19.90 14.24 16.34
CA VAL A 38 -20.87 15.09 17.03
C VAL A 38 -21.05 16.42 16.31
N SER A 39 -19.96 17.05 15.83
CA SER A 39 -20.01 18.30 15.06
C SER A 39 -20.83 18.18 13.79
N VAL A 40 -20.73 17.06 13.05
CA VAL A 40 -21.58 16.80 11.88
C VAL A 40 -23.07 16.83 12.25
N GLY A 41 -23.48 16.15 13.32
CA GLY A 41 -24.89 16.16 13.76
C GLY A 41 -25.39 17.55 14.18
N LEU A 42 -24.56 18.30 14.89
CA LEU A 42 -24.86 19.68 15.28
C LEU A 42 -24.89 20.62 14.06
N GLY A 43 -24.06 20.36 13.05
CA GLY A 43 -24.01 21.09 11.78
C GLY A 43 -25.27 20.86 10.93
N THR A 44 -25.66 19.60 10.74
CA THR A 44 -26.74 19.19 9.83
C THR A 44 -28.14 19.22 10.47
N TYR A 45 -28.28 18.87 11.75
CA TYR A 45 -29.58 18.71 12.42
C TYR A 45 -29.73 19.53 13.72
N GLY A 46 -28.70 20.27 14.14
CA GLY A 46 -28.72 21.03 15.40
C GLY A 46 -28.71 20.16 16.67
N ALA A 47 -28.51 18.85 16.55
CA ALA A 47 -28.59 17.90 17.67
C ALA A 47 -27.45 16.87 17.64
N VAL A 48 -27.09 16.34 18.82
CA VAL A 48 -26.07 15.28 18.93
C VAL A 48 -26.63 13.98 18.32
N PRO A 49 -25.92 13.32 17.38
CA PRO A 49 -26.43 12.07 16.80
C PRO A 49 -26.54 10.97 17.86
N PRO A 50 -27.64 10.18 17.89
CA PRO A 50 -27.79 9.11 18.88
C PRO A 50 -26.72 8.01 18.76
N GLY A 51 -26.12 7.86 17.57
CA GLY A 51 -25.01 6.92 17.32
C GLY A 51 -23.66 7.32 17.92
N ALA A 52 -23.49 8.54 18.45
CA ALA A 52 -22.17 9.07 18.84
C ALA A 52 -21.45 8.22 19.90
N ALA A 53 -22.19 7.71 20.89
CA ALA A 53 -21.65 6.81 21.91
C ALA A 53 -21.22 5.46 21.32
N GLY A 54 -22.00 4.90 20.39
CA GLY A 54 -21.68 3.65 19.71
C GLY A 54 -20.46 3.77 18.79
N TYR A 55 -20.36 4.86 18.03
CA TYR A 55 -19.20 5.20 17.20
C TYR A 55 -17.93 5.32 18.05
N GLY A 56 -17.98 6.12 19.14
CA GLY A 56 -16.85 6.30 20.05
C GLY A 56 -16.42 5.01 20.76
N ALA A 57 -17.38 4.21 21.22
CA ALA A 57 -17.10 2.91 21.84
C ALA A 57 -16.48 1.93 20.84
N GLY A 58 -17.00 1.84 19.61
CA GLY A 58 -16.47 0.97 18.57
C GLY A 58 -15.05 1.34 18.15
N LEU A 59 -14.81 2.60 17.78
CA LEU A 59 -13.47 3.09 17.41
C LEU A 59 -12.48 2.98 18.58
N GLY A 60 -12.93 3.32 19.80
CA GLY A 60 -12.13 3.18 21.02
C GLY A 60 -11.75 1.73 21.35
N MET A 61 -12.68 0.79 21.19
CA MET A 61 -12.42 -0.65 21.37
C MET A 61 -11.41 -1.17 20.35
N LEU A 62 -11.58 -0.83 19.07
CA LEU A 62 -10.64 -1.22 18.01
C LEU A 62 -9.23 -0.64 18.25
N ALA A 63 -9.15 0.66 18.61
CA ALA A 63 -7.90 1.32 18.97
C ALA A 63 -7.23 0.69 20.20
N LEU A 64 -8.00 0.31 21.22
CA LEU A 64 -7.49 -0.35 22.43
C LEU A 64 -7.00 -1.77 22.15
N LEU A 65 -7.71 -2.57 21.35
CA LEU A 65 -7.27 -3.91 20.96
C LEU A 65 -5.97 -3.85 20.13
N ALA A 66 -5.89 -2.91 19.19
CA ALA A 66 -4.67 -2.64 18.44
C ALA A 66 -3.51 -2.22 19.36
N HIS A 67 -3.77 -1.31 20.32
CA HIS A 67 -2.78 -0.90 21.32
C HIS A 67 -2.28 -2.07 22.17
N ILE A 68 -3.18 -2.95 22.64
CA ILE A 68 -2.81 -4.13 23.44
C ILE A 68 -1.91 -5.06 22.60
N ALA A 69 -2.26 -5.31 21.34
CA ALA A 69 -1.43 -6.11 20.44
C ALA A 69 -0.02 -5.52 20.27
N VAL A 70 0.09 -4.22 19.99
CA VAL A 70 1.38 -3.49 19.88
C VAL A 70 2.15 -3.51 21.21
N ARG A 71 1.49 -3.25 22.34
CA ARG A 71 2.10 -3.22 23.67
C ARG A 71 2.68 -4.58 24.09
N LEU A 72 2.03 -5.68 23.71
CA LEU A 72 2.47 -7.03 24.03
C LEU A 72 3.53 -7.58 23.04
N ARG A 73 3.41 -7.26 21.74
CA ARG A 73 4.23 -7.89 20.68
C ARG A 73 5.32 -6.98 20.14
N ALA A 74 5.12 -5.66 20.16
CA ALA A 74 5.99 -4.64 19.58
C ALA A 74 6.33 -3.52 20.60
N PRO A 75 6.87 -3.85 21.80
CA PRO A 75 7.01 -2.90 22.89
C PRO A 75 7.97 -1.73 22.62
N TYR A 76 8.83 -1.81 21.59
CA TYR A 76 9.80 -0.79 21.17
C TYR A 76 9.40 -0.06 19.87
N ALA A 77 8.22 -0.35 19.30
CA ALA A 77 7.63 0.34 18.13
C ALA A 77 7.52 1.87 18.28
N ASP A 78 7.23 2.60 17.20
CA ASP A 78 7.11 4.06 17.30
C ASP A 78 5.71 4.40 17.85
N PRO A 79 5.59 5.15 18.96
CA PRO A 79 4.31 5.45 19.59
C PRO A 79 3.40 6.36 18.75
N LEU A 80 3.86 6.89 17.61
CA LEU A 80 3.06 7.78 16.74
C LEU A 80 2.32 7.04 15.61
N LEU A 81 2.81 5.89 15.15
CA LEU A 81 2.27 5.22 13.96
C LEU A 81 0.80 4.82 14.10
N LEU A 82 0.45 4.16 15.22
CA LEU A 82 -0.91 3.69 15.48
C LEU A 82 -1.91 4.85 15.76
N PRO A 83 -1.61 5.85 16.63
CA PRO A 83 -2.51 7.00 16.82
C PRO A 83 -2.83 7.77 15.54
N ILE A 84 -1.83 7.99 14.67
CA ILE A 84 -2.04 8.72 13.41
C ILE A 84 -2.96 7.93 12.48
N ALA A 85 -2.76 6.61 12.35
CA ALA A 85 -3.63 5.76 11.54
C ALA A 85 -5.08 5.71 12.08
N VAL A 86 -5.27 5.62 13.39
CA VAL A 86 -6.60 5.68 14.04
C VAL A 86 -7.26 7.04 13.79
N LEU A 87 -6.54 8.15 13.94
CA LEU A 87 -7.08 9.50 13.72
C LEU A 87 -7.52 9.71 12.27
N LEU A 88 -6.67 9.35 11.30
CA LEU A 88 -6.99 9.49 9.87
C LEU A 88 -8.18 8.60 9.48
N ASN A 89 -8.26 7.37 9.99
CA ASN A 89 -9.39 6.48 9.71
C ASN A 89 -10.69 6.93 10.39
N GLY A 90 -10.61 7.45 11.62
CA GLY A 90 -11.74 8.04 12.32
C GLY A 90 -12.28 9.28 11.59
N LEU A 91 -11.42 10.22 11.21
CA LEU A 91 -11.80 11.38 10.39
C LEU A 91 -12.38 10.98 9.03
N GLY A 92 -11.83 9.94 8.38
CA GLY A 92 -12.40 9.39 7.15
C GLY A 92 -13.83 8.87 7.35
N LEU A 93 -14.07 8.10 8.40
CA LEU A 93 -15.42 7.63 8.76
C LEU A 93 -16.38 8.79 9.05
N VAL A 94 -15.92 9.88 9.68
CA VAL A 94 -16.75 11.09 9.91
C VAL A 94 -17.14 11.77 8.60
N LEU A 95 -16.18 12.00 7.69
CA LEU A 95 -16.43 12.65 6.41
C LEU A 95 -17.33 11.79 5.50
N ILE A 96 -17.13 10.47 5.46
CA ILE A 96 -17.99 9.56 4.70
C ILE A 96 -19.40 9.51 5.29
N TYR A 97 -19.54 9.46 6.62
CA TYR A 97 -20.85 9.55 7.29
C TYR A 97 -21.55 10.87 6.95
N ARG A 98 -20.84 12.00 7.00
CA ARG A 98 -21.36 13.32 6.61
C ARG A 98 -21.87 13.34 5.17
N LEU A 99 -21.16 12.70 4.22
CA LEU A 99 -21.59 12.60 2.83
C LEU A 99 -22.76 11.61 2.64
N ASP A 100 -22.91 10.60 3.49
CA ASP A 100 -24.05 9.67 3.47
C ASP A 100 -25.38 10.35 3.84
N LEU A 101 -25.36 11.36 4.73
CA LEU A 101 -26.57 12.09 5.13
C LEU A 101 -27.24 12.82 3.94
N GLU A 102 -26.43 13.30 3.00
CA GLU A 102 -26.89 13.94 1.75
C GLU A 102 -27.11 12.92 0.61
N THR A 103 -26.76 11.64 0.81
CA THR A 103 -26.94 10.58 -0.20
C THR A 103 -27.57 9.30 0.37
N PRO A 104 -28.84 9.32 0.84
CA PRO A 104 -29.48 8.18 1.50
C PRO A 104 -29.56 6.89 0.66
N ASN A 105 -29.50 7.02 -0.68
CA ASN A 105 -29.54 5.88 -1.61
C ASN A 105 -28.15 5.27 -1.90
N ALA A 106 -27.07 5.83 -1.36
CA ALA A 106 -25.68 5.45 -1.68
C ALA A 106 -24.79 5.37 -0.42
N VAL A 107 -25.35 4.88 0.69
CA VAL A 107 -24.71 4.82 2.02
C VAL A 107 -23.43 3.98 2.00
N ALA A 108 -22.32 4.55 2.49
CA ALA A 108 -20.98 3.97 2.42
C ALA A 108 -20.32 3.74 3.79
N ALA A 109 -20.63 4.57 4.80
CA ALA A 109 -19.99 4.55 6.11
C ALA A 109 -20.12 3.21 6.87
N PRO A 110 -21.26 2.49 6.86
CA PRO A 110 -21.36 1.18 7.50
C PRO A 110 -20.41 0.16 6.86
N THR A 111 -20.37 0.11 5.52
CA THR A 111 -19.47 -0.77 4.76
C THR A 111 -18.00 -0.39 5.00
N GLN A 112 -17.68 0.90 5.04
CA GLN A 112 -16.35 1.41 5.39
C GLN A 112 -15.95 1.06 6.84
N LEU A 113 -16.88 1.05 7.79
CA LEU A 113 -16.65 0.64 9.17
C LEU A 113 -16.36 -0.87 9.27
N VAL A 114 -17.05 -1.72 8.49
CA VAL A 114 -16.74 -3.15 8.36
C VAL A 114 -15.32 -3.34 7.79
N TRP A 115 -14.96 -2.62 6.72
CA TRP A 115 -13.61 -2.67 6.15
C TRP A 115 -12.52 -2.15 7.10
N SER A 116 -12.81 -1.09 7.87
CA SER A 116 -11.91 -0.58 8.91
C SER A 116 -11.71 -1.60 10.03
N THR A 117 -12.79 -2.25 10.47
CA THR A 117 -12.75 -3.34 11.47
C THR A 117 -11.91 -4.52 10.98
N PHE A 118 -12.12 -4.95 9.74
CA PHE A 118 -11.34 -6.03 9.11
C PHE A 118 -9.87 -5.65 8.91
N GLY A 119 -9.59 -4.39 8.55
CA GLY A 119 -8.25 -3.82 8.47
C GLY A 119 -7.53 -3.82 9.82
N VAL A 120 -8.19 -3.39 10.90
CA VAL A 120 -7.64 -3.45 12.27
C VAL A 120 -7.41 -4.90 12.72
N ALA A 121 -8.32 -5.83 12.40
CA ALA A 121 -8.11 -7.25 12.69
C ALA A 121 -6.89 -7.83 11.96
N LEU A 122 -6.71 -7.50 10.67
CA LEU A 122 -5.51 -7.86 9.89
C LEU A 122 -4.24 -7.20 10.43
N PHE A 123 -4.31 -5.93 10.86
CA PHE A 123 -3.21 -5.24 11.55
C PHE A 123 -2.80 -5.99 12.82
N ILE A 124 -3.75 -6.37 13.67
CA ILE A 124 -3.50 -7.16 14.88
C ILE A 124 -2.87 -8.50 14.51
N GLY A 125 -3.40 -9.20 13.50
CA GLY A 125 -2.84 -10.45 12.99
C GLY A 125 -1.38 -10.29 12.57
N VAL A 126 -1.05 -9.31 11.73
CA VAL A 126 0.33 -9.04 11.32
C VAL A 126 1.22 -8.71 12.52
N VAL A 127 0.78 -7.85 13.44
CA VAL A 127 1.56 -7.49 14.65
C VAL A 127 1.82 -8.69 15.58
N VAL A 128 0.89 -9.65 15.64
CA VAL A 128 0.96 -10.85 16.50
C VAL A 128 1.78 -11.98 15.87
N PHE A 129 1.58 -12.27 14.58
CA PHE A 129 2.18 -13.41 13.90
C PHE A 129 3.54 -13.09 13.27
N LEU A 130 3.74 -11.89 12.72
CA LEU A 130 5.00 -11.50 12.08
C LEU A 130 6.05 -11.03 13.11
N ARG A 131 6.66 -11.97 13.82
CA ARG A 131 7.67 -11.67 14.84
C ARG A 131 8.96 -11.07 14.26
N ASP A 132 9.47 -11.65 13.18
CA ASP A 132 10.62 -11.14 12.45
C ASP A 132 10.19 -10.70 11.05
N HIS A 133 10.45 -9.44 10.70
CA HIS A 133 10.14 -8.92 9.37
C HIS A 133 10.99 -9.62 8.28
N ARG A 134 12.20 -10.11 8.61
CA ARG A 134 13.07 -10.85 7.68
C ARG A 134 12.45 -12.14 7.17
N ALA A 135 11.44 -12.69 7.85
CA ALA A 135 10.67 -13.83 7.35
C ALA A 135 10.06 -13.56 5.96
N LEU A 136 9.65 -12.30 5.66
CA LEU A 136 9.13 -11.94 4.33
C LEU A 136 10.17 -12.10 3.22
N GLN A 137 11.46 -11.95 3.52
CA GLN A 137 12.54 -12.09 2.52
C GLN A 137 12.57 -13.49 1.91
N ARG A 138 12.23 -14.53 2.69
CA ARG A 138 12.12 -15.92 2.20
C ARG A 138 10.99 -16.11 1.18
N TYR A 139 9.96 -15.26 1.25
CA TYR A 139 8.77 -15.32 0.40
C TYR A 139 8.78 -14.30 -0.74
N ALA A 140 9.91 -13.63 -1.02
CA ALA A 140 9.98 -12.58 -2.04
C ALA A 140 9.53 -13.03 -3.44
N TYR A 141 9.93 -14.23 -3.89
CA TYR A 141 9.49 -14.76 -5.18
C TYR A 141 8.01 -15.17 -5.17
N LEU A 142 7.48 -15.62 -4.03
CA LEU A 142 6.05 -15.85 -3.87
C LEU A 142 5.28 -14.52 -3.90
N SER A 143 5.78 -13.47 -3.23
CA SER A 143 5.10 -12.17 -3.17
C SER A 143 4.99 -11.52 -4.54
N VAL A 144 6.01 -11.57 -5.39
CA VAL A 144 5.90 -11.06 -6.77
C VAL A 144 4.98 -11.89 -7.64
N VAL A 145 5.01 -13.23 -7.55
CA VAL A 145 4.08 -14.08 -8.32
C VAL A 145 2.63 -13.80 -7.89
N THR A 146 2.36 -13.71 -6.59
CA THR A 146 1.04 -13.32 -6.07
C THR A 146 0.66 -11.90 -6.49
N ALA A 147 1.60 -10.94 -6.48
CA ALA A 147 1.33 -9.57 -6.94
C ALA A 147 0.94 -9.52 -8.42
N LEU A 148 1.70 -10.20 -9.29
CA LEU A 148 1.41 -10.26 -10.73
C LEU A 148 0.07 -10.94 -11.01
N VAL A 149 -0.26 -12.03 -10.30
CA VAL A 149 -1.58 -12.66 -10.37
C VAL A 149 -2.67 -11.69 -9.95
N LEU A 150 -2.50 -10.98 -8.82
CA LEU A 150 -3.48 -10.01 -8.35
C LEU A 150 -3.71 -8.87 -9.35
N LEU A 151 -2.68 -8.38 -10.03
CA LEU A 151 -2.81 -7.36 -11.09
C LEU A 151 -3.52 -7.90 -12.35
N ILE A 152 -3.21 -9.13 -12.77
CA ILE A 152 -3.79 -9.70 -14.00
C ILE A 152 -5.28 -10.08 -13.83
N VAL A 153 -5.72 -10.50 -12.64
CA VAL A 153 -7.09 -11.00 -12.42
C VAL A 153 -8.20 -9.96 -12.76
N PRO A 154 -8.12 -8.68 -12.35
CA PRO A 154 -9.06 -7.62 -12.75
C PRO A 154 -9.36 -7.49 -14.25
N ILE A 155 -8.40 -7.82 -15.13
CA ILE A 155 -8.54 -7.68 -16.60
C ILE A 155 -9.71 -8.52 -17.16
N PHE A 156 -10.04 -9.62 -16.47
CA PHE A 156 -11.14 -10.54 -16.80
C PHE A 156 -12.51 -10.07 -16.29
N TYR A 157 -12.59 -8.98 -15.53
CA TYR A 157 -13.84 -8.42 -15.01
C TYR A 157 -14.31 -7.22 -15.87
N PRO A 158 -15.60 -6.86 -15.81
CA PRO A 158 -16.12 -5.66 -16.49
C PRO A 158 -15.42 -4.39 -16.02
N ALA A 159 -15.19 -3.46 -16.95
CA ALA A 159 -14.66 -2.15 -16.61
C ALA A 159 -15.66 -1.33 -15.78
N VAL A 160 -15.15 -0.49 -14.88
CA VAL A 160 -15.93 0.49 -14.12
C VAL A 160 -15.32 1.86 -14.41
N ASN A 161 -16.14 2.80 -14.88
CA ASN A 161 -15.69 4.14 -15.29
C ASN A 161 -14.51 4.10 -16.29
N GLY A 162 -14.52 3.14 -17.22
CA GLY A 162 -13.49 2.93 -18.23
C GLY A 162 -12.27 2.07 -17.84
N ALA A 163 -12.04 1.82 -16.53
CA ALA A 163 -10.88 1.10 -16.01
C ALA A 163 -11.21 -0.32 -15.51
N LYS A 164 -10.29 -1.27 -15.69
CA LYS A 164 -10.48 -2.70 -15.33
C LYS A 164 -9.74 -3.09 -14.05
N ILE A 165 -10.01 -2.39 -12.96
CA ILE A 165 -9.27 -2.51 -11.69
C ILE A 165 -10.06 -3.17 -10.53
N TRP A 166 -11.37 -3.35 -10.70
CA TRP A 166 -12.28 -3.76 -9.63
C TRP A 166 -12.82 -5.18 -9.82
N ILE A 167 -12.86 -5.95 -8.73
CA ILE A 167 -13.56 -7.23 -8.63
C ILE A 167 -14.76 -7.04 -7.69
N ARG A 168 -15.96 -7.39 -8.14
CA ARG A 168 -17.20 -7.30 -7.34
C ARG A 168 -17.68 -8.71 -6.99
N ILE A 169 -17.75 -9.02 -5.68
CA ILE A 169 -18.20 -10.33 -5.16
C ILE A 169 -19.18 -10.08 -4.01
N GLY A 170 -20.40 -10.62 -4.10
CA GLY A 170 -21.38 -10.58 -3.00
C GLY A 170 -21.74 -9.17 -2.50
N GLY A 171 -21.78 -8.18 -3.40
CA GLY A 171 -22.03 -6.78 -3.04
C GLY A 171 -20.80 -6.01 -2.52
N LEU A 172 -19.67 -6.67 -2.27
CA LEU A 172 -18.42 -6.04 -1.89
C LEU A 172 -17.56 -5.78 -3.14
N SER A 173 -16.91 -4.60 -3.19
CA SER A 173 -15.94 -4.23 -4.21
C SER A 173 -14.53 -4.35 -3.66
N PHE A 174 -13.66 -5.05 -4.38
CA PHE A 174 -12.28 -5.35 -4.02
C PHE A 174 -11.35 -4.90 -5.14
N GLN A 175 -10.26 -4.21 -4.78
CA GLN A 175 -9.20 -3.77 -5.71
C GLN A 175 -7.92 -4.57 -5.39
N PRO A 176 -7.55 -5.58 -6.20
CA PRO A 176 -6.35 -6.38 -5.98
C PRO A 176 -5.03 -5.61 -6.03
N GLY A 177 -4.97 -4.55 -6.86
CA GLY A 177 -3.79 -3.69 -7.03
C GLY A 177 -3.31 -3.05 -5.71
N GLU A 178 -4.24 -2.79 -4.78
CA GLU A 178 -3.89 -2.32 -3.43
C GLU A 178 -3.01 -3.35 -2.70
N PHE A 179 -3.38 -4.63 -2.70
CA PHE A 179 -2.57 -5.69 -2.07
C PHE A 179 -1.26 -5.94 -2.82
N ALA A 180 -1.26 -5.82 -4.16
CA ALA A 180 -0.07 -5.94 -4.97
C ALA A 180 1.02 -4.90 -4.59
N LYS A 181 0.64 -3.68 -4.18
CA LYS A 181 1.59 -2.62 -3.79
C LYS A 181 2.51 -3.03 -2.63
N ILE A 182 1.98 -3.74 -1.63
CA ILE A 182 2.77 -4.25 -0.50
C ILE A 182 3.65 -5.42 -0.95
N LEU A 183 3.09 -6.35 -1.72
CA LEU A 183 3.79 -7.55 -2.17
C LEU A 183 4.97 -7.22 -3.11
N LEU A 184 4.83 -6.18 -3.94
CA LEU A 184 5.92 -5.61 -4.75
C LEU A 184 6.94 -4.86 -3.89
N ALA A 185 6.52 -4.09 -2.87
CA ALA A 185 7.47 -3.48 -1.94
C ALA A 185 8.35 -4.53 -1.23
N VAL A 186 7.73 -5.65 -0.81
CA VAL A 186 8.44 -6.80 -0.24
C VAL A 186 9.41 -7.42 -1.25
N PHE A 187 8.96 -7.68 -2.48
CA PHE A 187 9.82 -8.26 -3.52
C PHE A 187 11.00 -7.33 -3.87
N PHE A 188 10.74 -6.07 -4.17
CA PHE A 188 11.77 -5.10 -4.53
C PHE A 188 12.77 -4.90 -3.38
N ALA A 189 12.29 -4.74 -2.14
CA ALA A 189 13.16 -4.64 -0.98
C ALA A 189 14.05 -5.88 -0.81
N ALA A 190 13.48 -7.10 -0.94
CA ALA A 190 14.22 -8.35 -0.77
C ALA A 190 15.24 -8.58 -1.88
N TYR A 191 14.86 -8.35 -3.14
CA TYR A 191 15.76 -8.55 -4.27
C TYR A 191 16.89 -7.52 -4.27
N LEU A 192 16.59 -6.23 -4.07
CA LEU A 192 17.61 -5.18 -4.04
C LEU A 192 18.55 -5.35 -2.83
N ALA A 193 18.03 -5.75 -1.66
CA ALA A 193 18.86 -6.08 -0.51
C ALA A 193 19.84 -7.24 -0.79
N ALA A 194 19.35 -8.33 -1.38
CA ALA A 194 20.20 -9.48 -1.73
C ALA A 194 21.27 -9.15 -2.77
N ASN A 195 21.01 -8.18 -3.65
CA ASN A 195 21.89 -7.82 -4.77
C ASN A 195 22.64 -6.49 -4.58
N GLN A 196 22.55 -5.86 -3.41
CA GLN A 196 23.03 -4.48 -3.18
C GLN A 196 24.52 -4.32 -3.55
N ASN A 197 25.37 -5.29 -3.18
CA ASN A 197 26.81 -5.24 -3.47
C ASN A 197 27.11 -5.25 -4.98
N ALA A 198 26.40 -6.08 -5.76
CA ALA A 198 26.59 -6.14 -7.20
C ALA A 198 26.11 -4.86 -7.91
N LEU A 199 25.05 -4.24 -7.41
CA LEU A 199 24.51 -2.98 -7.93
C LEU A 199 25.43 -1.78 -7.63
N THR A 200 26.07 -1.75 -6.45
CA THR A 200 26.96 -0.67 -6.02
C THR A 200 28.35 -0.74 -6.66
N TYR A 201 28.95 -1.93 -6.79
CA TYR A 201 30.36 -2.06 -7.19
C TYR A 201 30.60 -2.48 -8.66
N THR A 202 29.64 -3.14 -9.32
CA THR A 202 29.90 -3.75 -10.63
C THR A 202 29.17 -3.02 -11.75
N GLY A 203 29.84 -2.12 -12.48
CA GLY A 203 29.24 -1.46 -13.64
C GLY A 203 30.22 -0.96 -14.68
N ARG A 204 29.86 -1.09 -15.98
CA ARG A 204 30.64 -0.50 -17.08
C ARG A 204 30.38 1.01 -17.12
N ARG A 205 31.45 1.80 -17.21
CA ARG A 205 31.39 3.26 -17.34
C ARG A 205 30.98 3.63 -18.77
N PHE A 206 29.70 3.99 -18.98
CA PHE A 206 29.26 4.52 -20.28
C PHE A 206 29.05 6.03 -20.20
N ARG A 207 30.06 6.77 -20.72
CA ARG A 207 30.17 8.23 -20.88
C ARG A 207 30.02 9.15 -19.65
N LYS A 208 29.30 8.74 -18.61
CA LYS A 208 29.22 9.31 -17.23
C LYS A 208 28.27 8.50 -16.32
N LEU A 209 27.39 7.66 -16.86
CA LEU A 209 26.59 6.71 -16.07
C LEU A 209 27.40 5.45 -15.78
N HIS A 210 27.42 5.03 -14.51
CA HIS A 210 27.82 3.68 -14.11
C HIS A 210 26.57 2.79 -14.22
N LEU A 211 26.46 2.04 -15.31
CA LEU A 211 25.39 1.06 -15.52
C LEU A 211 25.78 -0.23 -14.81
N PRO A 212 25.03 -0.69 -13.79
CA PRO A 212 25.34 -1.96 -13.11
C PRO A 212 25.16 -3.14 -14.07
N THR A 213 25.75 -4.29 -13.73
CA THR A 213 25.68 -5.50 -14.56
C THR A 213 24.23 -5.87 -14.89
N GLY A 214 23.86 -5.79 -16.19
CA GLY A 214 22.48 -5.99 -16.65
C GLY A 214 21.86 -7.34 -16.27
N ARG A 215 22.67 -8.37 -15.99
CA ARG A 215 22.20 -9.67 -15.47
C ARG A 215 21.54 -9.60 -14.10
N VAL A 216 21.95 -8.62 -13.26
CA VAL A 216 21.44 -8.46 -11.89
C VAL A 216 20.23 -7.53 -11.85
N LEU A 217 20.27 -6.44 -12.62
CA LEU A 217 19.17 -5.48 -12.70
C LEU A 217 18.02 -5.98 -13.60
N GLY A 218 18.34 -6.81 -14.61
CA GLY A 218 17.41 -7.31 -15.62
C GLY A 218 16.14 -7.95 -15.07
N PRO A 219 16.21 -8.93 -14.13
CA PRO A 219 15.00 -9.56 -13.58
C PRO A 219 14.06 -8.58 -12.88
N VAL A 220 14.60 -7.60 -12.13
CA VAL A 220 13.78 -6.59 -11.44
C VAL A 220 13.14 -5.64 -12.43
N VAL A 221 13.90 -5.17 -13.42
CA VAL A 221 13.39 -4.28 -14.48
C VAL A 221 12.35 -5.01 -15.33
N ALA A 222 12.52 -6.31 -15.61
CA ALA A 222 11.52 -7.10 -16.33
C ALA A 222 10.21 -7.24 -15.54
N ILE A 223 10.29 -7.56 -14.25
CA ILE A 223 9.12 -7.64 -13.35
C ILE A 223 8.43 -6.29 -13.20
N TRP A 224 9.21 -5.22 -13.06
CA TRP A 224 8.71 -3.85 -12.95
C TRP A 224 8.03 -3.41 -14.26
N LEU A 225 8.68 -3.60 -15.42
CA LEU A 225 8.08 -3.33 -16.73
C LEU A 225 6.79 -4.12 -16.94
N LEU A 226 6.78 -5.42 -16.60
CA LEU A 226 5.58 -6.26 -16.68
C LEU A 226 4.46 -5.70 -15.81
N SER A 227 4.76 -5.29 -14.58
CA SER A 227 3.78 -4.70 -13.65
C SER A 227 3.21 -3.38 -14.20
N VAL A 228 4.05 -2.51 -14.77
CA VAL A 228 3.62 -1.25 -15.39
C VAL A 228 2.80 -1.50 -16.65
N ILE A 229 3.20 -2.44 -17.52
CA ILE A 229 2.45 -2.80 -18.74
C ILE A 229 1.06 -3.32 -18.38
N VAL A 230 0.95 -4.23 -17.40
CA VAL A 230 -0.32 -4.76 -16.93
C VAL A 230 -1.24 -3.64 -16.42
N LEU A 231 -0.73 -2.71 -15.61
CA LEU A 231 -1.51 -1.57 -15.12
C LEU A 231 -1.91 -0.57 -16.23
N VAL A 232 -1.08 -0.37 -17.26
CA VAL A 232 -1.45 0.43 -18.44
C VAL A 232 -2.59 -0.25 -19.21
N LEU A 233 -2.61 -1.59 -19.32
CA LEU A 233 -3.71 -2.35 -19.92
C LEU A 233 -4.99 -2.32 -19.06
N GLU A 234 -4.88 -2.20 -17.73
CA GLU A 234 -6.01 -1.94 -16.82
C GLU A 234 -6.54 -0.50 -16.91
N ARG A 235 -5.76 0.41 -17.55
CA ARG A 235 -5.93 1.88 -17.60
C ARG A 235 -5.75 2.59 -16.25
N ASP A 236 -4.95 2.01 -15.36
CA ASP A 236 -4.67 2.56 -14.03
C ASP A 236 -3.36 3.38 -14.00
N LEU A 237 -3.49 4.67 -14.30
CA LEU A 237 -2.35 5.59 -14.23
C LEU A 237 -1.94 5.96 -12.80
N GLY A 238 -2.86 5.95 -11.85
CA GLY A 238 -2.54 6.23 -10.46
C GLY A 238 -1.59 5.16 -9.92
N THR A 239 -2.03 3.91 -9.96
CA THR A 239 -1.30 2.77 -9.40
C THR A 239 -0.01 2.50 -10.18
N SER A 240 0.02 2.69 -11.51
CA SER A 240 1.27 2.57 -12.28
C SER A 240 2.29 3.65 -11.93
N LEU A 241 1.87 4.91 -11.70
CA LEU A 241 2.75 5.97 -11.20
C LEU A 241 3.28 5.68 -9.79
N LEU A 242 2.46 5.09 -8.91
CA LEU A 242 2.91 4.63 -7.59
C LEU A 242 3.98 3.53 -7.69
N PHE A 243 3.77 2.53 -8.55
CA PHE A 243 4.70 1.40 -8.69
C PHE A 243 5.99 1.81 -9.42
N PHE A 244 5.87 2.74 -10.37
CA PHE A 244 6.98 3.45 -10.98
C PHE A 244 7.83 4.16 -9.93
N GLY A 245 7.20 5.05 -9.13
CA GLY A 245 7.89 5.83 -8.11
C GLY A 245 8.53 4.96 -7.03
N LEU A 246 7.82 3.92 -6.56
CA LEU A 246 8.35 2.92 -5.63
C LEU A 246 9.63 2.27 -6.15
N PHE A 247 9.63 1.79 -7.40
CA PHE A 247 10.79 1.14 -7.99
C PHE A 247 11.97 2.11 -8.13
N VAL A 248 11.75 3.33 -8.63
CA VAL A 248 12.81 4.34 -8.78
C VAL A 248 13.39 4.76 -7.43
N ILE A 249 12.55 4.95 -6.40
CA ILE A 249 13.01 5.31 -5.05
C ILE A 249 13.82 4.18 -4.42
N LEU A 250 13.33 2.93 -4.47
CA LEU A 250 14.08 1.79 -3.91
C LEU A 250 15.39 1.54 -4.67
N LEU A 251 15.40 1.69 -6.00
CA LEU A 251 16.61 1.58 -6.81
C LEU A 251 17.62 2.68 -6.46
N TYR A 252 17.17 3.93 -6.28
CA TYR A 252 18.02 5.02 -5.81
C TYR A 252 18.60 4.74 -4.42
N VAL A 253 17.76 4.39 -3.45
CA VAL A 253 18.17 4.12 -2.05
C VAL A 253 19.10 2.90 -1.95
N SER A 254 18.89 1.88 -2.79
CA SER A 254 19.77 0.70 -2.83
C SER A 254 21.12 0.98 -3.51
N THR A 255 21.17 1.85 -4.52
CA THR A 255 22.38 2.07 -5.35
C THR A 255 23.19 3.31 -4.98
N GLY A 256 22.58 4.29 -4.31
CA GLY A 256 23.16 5.60 -4.01
C GLY A 256 23.40 6.50 -5.24
N ARG A 257 22.94 6.12 -6.45
CA ARG A 257 23.25 6.83 -7.70
C ARG A 257 22.11 7.73 -8.16
N THR A 258 22.29 9.04 -8.04
CA THR A 258 21.31 10.07 -8.48
C THR A 258 20.95 9.99 -9.97
N GLY A 259 21.82 9.44 -10.82
CA GLY A 259 21.52 9.19 -12.24
C GLY A 259 20.27 8.33 -12.47
N TRP A 260 19.90 7.45 -11.53
CA TRP A 260 18.65 6.69 -11.62
C TRP A 260 17.40 7.54 -11.43
N ILE A 261 17.47 8.61 -10.63
CA ILE A 261 16.36 9.56 -10.50
C ILE A 261 16.17 10.30 -11.83
N ALA A 262 17.26 10.73 -12.48
CA ALA A 262 17.18 11.40 -13.79
C ALA A 262 16.62 10.48 -14.89
N VAL A 263 17.06 9.22 -14.95
CA VAL A 263 16.50 8.21 -15.87
C VAL A 263 15.03 7.92 -15.53
N GLY A 264 14.69 7.82 -14.24
CA GLY A 264 13.32 7.65 -13.78
C GLY A 264 12.41 8.80 -14.19
N LEU A 265 12.82 10.05 -13.96
CA LEU A 265 12.03 11.23 -14.36
C LEU A 265 11.83 11.30 -15.88
N LEU A 266 12.86 10.95 -16.68
CA LEU A 266 12.75 10.88 -18.14
C LEU A 266 11.77 9.79 -18.58
N LEU A 267 11.86 8.59 -18.00
CA LEU A 267 10.93 7.49 -18.29
C LEU A 267 9.50 7.78 -17.83
N ALA A 268 9.32 8.46 -16.69
CA ALA A 268 8.01 8.91 -16.22
C ALA A 268 7.39 9.94 -17.16
N ALA A 269 8.16 10.94 -17.60
CA ALA A 269 7.70 11.93 -18.56
C ALA A 269 7.35 11.31 -19.92
N ALA A 270 8.19 10.40 -20.42
CA ALA A 270 7.93 9.66 -21.66
C ALA A 270 6.69 8.75 -21.55
N GLY A 271 6.52 8.05 -20.43
CA GLY A 271 5.35 7.21 -20.15
C GLY A 271 4.06 8.02 -20.02
N ALA A 272 4.10 9.14 -19.31
CA ALA A 272 2.96 10.05 -19.16
C ALA A 272 2.57 10.70 -20.51
N PHE A 273 3.55 11.13 -21.31
CA PHE A 273 3.31 11.63 -22.67
C PHE A 273 2.71 10.56 -23.57
N ALA A 274 3.25 9.33 -23.55
CA ALA A 274 2.72 8.23 -24.36
C ALA A 274 1.29 7.86 -23.94
N ALA A 275 1.04 7.64 -22.64
CA ALA A 275 -0.29 7.32 -22.14
C ALA A 275 -1.31 8.44 -22.43
N GLY A 276 -0.93 9.71 -22.18
CA GLY A 276 -1.76 10.88 -22.45
C GLY A 276 -2.01 11.18 -23.93
N SER A 277 -1.24 10.59 -24.85
CA SER A 277 -1.43 10.74 -26.30
C SER A 277 -2.11 9.53 -26.96
N LEU A 278 -1.99 8.33 -26.37
CA LEU A 278 -2.40 7.07 -27.00
C LEU A 278 -3.66 6.45 -26.40
N GLU A 279 -3.92 6.64 -25.10
CA GLU A 279 -5.08 6.04 -24.43
C GLU A 279 -6.22 7.07 -24.28
N PRO A 280 -7.39 6.89 -24.93
CA PRO A 280 -8.46 7.88 -24.91
C PRO A 280 -8.97 8.24 -23.51
N HIS A 281 -9.04 7.25 -22.60
CA HIS A 281 -9.45 7.49 -21.20
C HIS A 281 -8.45 8.35 -20.43
N VAL A 282 -7.15 8.27 -20.75
CA VAL A 282 -6.14 9.15 -20.15
C VAL A 282 -6.22 10.53 -20.79
N HIS A 283 -6.36 10.58 -22.11
CA HIS A 283 -6.40 11.83 -22.85
C HIS A 283 -7.51 12.75 -22.33
N SER A 284 -8.72 12.23 -22.07
CA SER A 284 -9.80 13.03 -21.48
C SER A 284 -9.42 13.60 -20.11
N ARG A 285 -8.83 12.80 -19.21
CA ARG A 285 -8.34 13.29 -17.89
C ARG A 285 -7.28 14.37 -18.00
N VAL A 286 -6.44 14.34 -19.04
CA VAL A 286 -5.45 15.39 -19.33
C VAL A 286 -6.13 16.66 -19.85
N GLN A 287 -7.14 16.53 -20.72
CA GLN A 287 -7.92 17.68 -21.21
C GLN A 287 -8.74 18.33 -20.08
N ASP A 288 -9.41 17.54 -19.26
CA ASP A 288 -10.16 18.01 -18.08
C ASP A 288 -9.23 18.71 -17.06
N TRP A 289 -7.96 18.29 -16.97
CA TRP A 289 -6.94 18.91 -16.13
C TRP A 289 -6.41 20.23 -16.70
N LEU A 290 -6.16 20.30 -18.01
CA LEU A 290 -5.70 21.54 -18.68
C LEU A 290 -6.81 22.60 -18.79
N HIS A 291 -8.06 22.17 -18.91
CA HIS A 291 -9.22 23.03 -19.15
C HIS A 291 -10.38 22.75 -18.16
N PRO A 292 -10.18 22.85 -16.83
CA PRO A 292 -11.16 22.43 -15.82
C PRO A 292 -12.51 23.14 -15.94
N PHE A 293 -12.51 24.40 -16.39
CA PHE A 293 -13.71 25.23 -16.53
C PHE A 293 -14.38 25.18 -17.91
N ALA A 294 -13.81 24.49 -18.91
CA ALA A 294 -14.39 24.43 -20.26
C ALA A 294 -15.76 23.72 -20.31
N SER A 295 -16.07 22.91 -19.30
CA SER A 295 -17.40 22.34 -19.07
C SER A 295 -18.46 23.41 -18.78
N ILE A 296 -18.11 24.45 -18.01
CA ILE A 296 -18.95 25.61 -17.69
C ILE A 296 -19.14 26.49 -18.93
N GLU A 297 -18.05 26.78 -19.65
CA GLU A 297 -18.08 27.58 -20.89
C GLU A 297 -18.95 26.92 -21.97
N ALA A 298 -18.93 25.59 -22.04
CA ALA A 298 -19.81 24.79 -22.92
C ALA A 298 -21.26 24.65 -22.42
N GLY A 299 -21.66 25.36 -21.35
CA GLY A 299 -23.02 25.33 -20.80
C GLY A 299 -23.40 24.04 -20.08
N ARG A 300 -22.44 23.13 -19.81
CA ARG A 300 -22.68 21.82 -19.17
C ARG A 300 -22.53 21.82 -17.65
N GLY A 301 -22.25 22.99 -17.05
CA GLY A 301 -21.96 23.14 -15.63
C GLY A 301 -20.53 22.70 -15.25
N PRO A 302 -20.14 22.79 -13.97
CA PRO A 302 -18.79 22.47 -13.52
C PRO A 302 -18.53 20.96 -13.52
N GLY A 303 -17.42 20.55 -14.14
CA GLY A 303 -16.85 19.22 -13.94
C GLY A 303 -16.28 19.03 -12.53
N GLN A 304 -15.98 17.77 -12.17
CA GLN A 304 -15.53 17.39 -10.81
C GLN A 304 -14.31 18.19 -10.32
N LEU A 305 -13.35 18.47 -11.21
CA LEU A 305 -12.16 19.26 -10.89
C LEU A 305 -12.47 20.76 -10.70
N ALA A 306 -13.37 21.34 -11.49
CA ALA A 306 -13.83 22.71 -11.24
C ALA A 306 -14.54 22.80 -9.87
N GLN A 307 -15.39 21.81 -9.56
CA GLN A 307 -16.13 21.78 -8.31
C GLN A 307 -15.21 21.57 -7.09
N SER A 308 -14.12 20.81 -7.20
CA SER A 308 -13.14 20.69 -6.10
C SER A 308 -12.40 21.99 -5.84
N LEU A 309 -12.06 22.74 -6.89
CA LEU A 309 -11.45 24.06 -6.78
C LEU A 309 -12.42 25.07 -6.13
N PHE A 310 -13.72 25.02 -6.46
CA PHE A 310 -14.74 25.82 -5.79
C PHE A 310 -14.92 25.43 -4.31
N ALA A 311 -14.92 24.13 -3.99
CA ALA A 311 -14.98 23.64 -2.61
C ALA A 311 -13.79 24.13 -1.75
N PHE A 312 -12.57 24.07 -2.30
CA PHE A 312 -11.39 24.64 -1.63
C PHE A 312 -11.49 26.17 -1.46
N ALA A 313 -12.05 26.89 -2.44
CA ALA A 313 -12.27 28.34 -2.33
C ALA A 313 -13.31 28.69 -1.26
N ALA A 314 -14.40 27.93 -1.16
CA ALA A 314 -15.46 28.12 -0.17
C ALA A 314 -14.99 27.88 1.28
N GLY A 315 -14.09 26.91 1.50
CA GLY A 315 -13.56 26.61 2.84
C GLY A 315 -12.61 27.67 3.42
N GLY A 316 -11.93 28.45 2.57
CA GLY A 316 -11.02 29.51 3.01
C GLY A 316 -9.97 29.02 4.03
N LEU A 317 -9.73 29.80 5.09
CA LEU A 317 -8.75 29.45 6.11
C LEU A 317 -9.25 28.43 7.14
N SER A 318 -10.49 28.57 7.61
CA SER A 318 -11.00 27.85 8.81
C SER A 318 -12.10 26.83 8.52
N GLY A 319 -12.57 26.75 7.27
CA GLY A 319 -13.67 25.88 6.85
C GLY A 319 -15.05 26.54 7.01
N THR A 320 -16.03 26.00 6.30
CA THR A 320 -17.46 26.30 6.50
C THR A 320 -18.02 25.66 7.77
N GLY A 321 -17.32 24.65 8.30
CA GLY A 321 -17.72 23.81 9.43
C GLY A 321 -18.20 22.43 8.98
N LEU A 322 -17.95 21.41 9.80
CA LEU A 322 -18.38 20.03 9.53
C LEU A 322 -19.91 19.93 9.40
N GLY A 323 -20.37 19.31 8.32
CA GLY A 323 -21.81 19.19 7.99
C GLY A 323 -22.46 20.49 7.50
N ARG A 324 -21.68 21.43 6.94
CA ARG A 324 -22.14 22.73 6.40
C ARG A 324 -21.55 23.12 5.03
N GLY A 325 -20.70 22.29 4.44
CA GLY A 325 -20.29 22.44 3.04
C GLY A 325 -21.36 21.99 2.05
N GLU A 326 -21.14 22.29 0.77
CA GLU A 326 -21.96 21.86 -0.37
C GLU A 326 -21.21 20.82 -1.23
N SER A 327 -20.31 20.04 -0.61
CA SER A 327 -19.39 19.13 -1.31
C SER A 327 -20.08 18.02 -2.10
N ILE A 328 -21.38 17.77 -1.86
CA ILE A 328 -22.23 16.88 -2.68
C ILE A 328 -22.28 17.30 -4.15
N LEU A 329 -22.09 18.59 -4.45
CA LEU A 329 -22.02 19.10 -5.82
C LEU A 329 -20.89 18.48 -6.66
N ILE A 330 -19.86 17.89 -6.03
CA ILE A 330 -18.80 17.12 -6.71
C ILE A 330 -19.36 15.80 -7.31
N GLY A 331 -20.52 15.34 -6.83
CA GLY A 331 -21.22 14.15 -7.30
C GLY A 331 -20.60 12.85 -6.79
N PHE A 332 -20.67 11.80 -7.62
CA PHE A 332 -20.35 10.43 -7.19
C PHE A 332 -18.92 10.24 -6.65
N ALA A 333 -17.97 11.09 -7.04
CA ALA A 333 -16.57 10.98 -6.63
C ALA A 333 -16.25 11.68 -5.30
N ALA A 334 -17.21 12.40 -4.69
CA ALA A 334 -17.03 13.08 -3.40
C ALA A 334 -16.56 12.14 -2.27
N LYS A 335 -16.93 10.85 -2.32
CA LYS A 335 -16.54 9.84 -1.33
C LYS A 335 -15.18 9.18 -1.62
N SER A 336 -14.65 9.31 -2.84
CA SER A 336 -13.38 8.70 -3.28
C SER A 336 -12.20 9.66 -3.11
N ASP A 337 -11.40 9.86 -4.16
CA ASP A 337 -10.34 10.87 -4.28
C ASP A 337 -10.77 12.26 -3.80
N PHE A 338 -11.95 12.74 -4.20
CA PHE A 338 -12.41 14.09 -3.88
C PHE A 338 -12.82 14.34 -2.43
N ILE A 339 -12.76 13.34 -1.53
CA ILE A 339 -13.02 13.56 -0.10
C ILE A 339 -12.05 14.60 0.52
N LEU A 340 -10.88 14.80 -0.11
CA LEU A 340 -9.94 15.84 0.27
C LEU A 340 -10.49 17.26 -0.01
N ALA A 341 -11.31 17.42 -1.06
CA ALA A 341 -12.01 18.68 -1.33
C ALA A 341 -13.11 18.94 -0.29
N THR A 342 -13.86 17.90 0.12
CA THR A 342 -14.80 17.97 1.26
C THR A 342 -14.11 18.37 2.55
N ALA A 343 -12.96 17.75 2.86
CA ALA A 343 -12.14 18.15 4.01
C ALA A 343 -11.64 19.60 3.89
N GLY A 344 -11.31 20.06 2.68
CA GLY A 344 -10.88 21.43 2.40
C GLY A 344 -11.98 22.47 2.55
N GLU A 345 -13.20 22.13 2.15
CA GLU A 345 -14.37 22.99 2.31
C GLU A 345 -14.78 23.10 3.78
N GLU A 346 -14.94 21.97 4.48
CA GLU A 346 -15.52 21.97 5.83
C GLU A 346 -14.51 22.26 6.94
N LEU A 347 -13.23 21.94 6.75
CA LEU A 347 -12.15 22.17 7.73
C LEU A 347 -11.17 23.29 7.32
N GLY A 348 -11.29 23.81 6.09
CA GLY A 348 -10.45 24.88 5.56
C GLY A 348 -8.98 24.48 5.34
N LEU A 349 -8.19 25.48 4.97
CA LEU A 349 -6.74 25.34 4.83
C LEU A 349 -6.06 24.83 6.11
N LEU A 350 -6.52 25.25 7.29
CA LEU A 350 -5.97 24.78 8.57
C LEU A 350 -6.21 23.29 8.79
N GLY A 351 -7.40 22.78 8.46
CA GLY A 351 -7.71 21.35 8.51
C GLY A 351 -6.90 20.52 7.51
N LEU A 352 -6.77 21.00 6.27
CA LEU A 352 -5.91 20.36 5.26
C LEU A 352 -4.44 20.32 5.70
N ALA A 353 -3.93 21.43 6.23
CA ALA A 353 -2.56 21.50 6.75
C ALA A 353 -2.34 20.49 7.89
N ALA A 354 -3.32 20.33 8.79
CA ALA A 354 -3.27 19.32 9.85
C ALA A 354 -3.31 17.87 9.28
N LEU A 355 -4.16 17.59 8.28
CA LEU A 355 -4.20 16.30 7.59
C LEU A 355 -2.88 15.98 6.90
N PHE A 356 -2.31 16.91 6.13
CA PHE A 356 -1.01 16.72 5.50
C PHE A 356 0.12 16.56 6.52
N LEU A 357 0.08 17.27 7.65
CA LEU A 357 1.04 17.09 8.74
C LEU A 357 0.95 15.67 9.34
N LEU A 358 -0.25 15.10 9.50
CA LEU A 358 -0.44 13.71 9.95
C LEU A 358 0.19 12.72 8.95
N TYR A 359 -0.07 12.86 7.64
CA TYR A 359 0.56 12.03 6.63
C TYR A 359 2.09 12.21 6.59
N ALA A 360 2.58 13.44 6.65
CA ALA A 360 4.01 13.75 6.67
C ALA A 360 4.71 13.15 7.90
N LEU A 361 4.07 13.20 9.07
CA LEU A 361 4.56 12.51 10.28
C LEU A 361 4.57 11.00 10.10
N LEU A 362 3.51 10.39 9.56
CA LEU A 362 3.43 8.94 9.33
C LEU A 362 4.53 8.46 8.37
N VAL A 363 4.74 9.18 7.26
CA VAL A 363 5.81 8.95 6.29
C VAL A 363 7.20 9.14 6.92
N ALA A 364 7.43 10.26 7.62
CA ALA A 364 8.70 10.55 8.27
C ALA A 364 9.08 9.49 9.30
N ARG A 365 8.12 8.98 10.07
CA ARG A 365 8.35 7.89 11.04
C ARG A 365 8.70 6.57 10.36
N GLY A 366 8.13 6.30 9.19
CA GLY A 366 8.54 5.18 8.33
C GLY A 366 9.97 5.31 7.83
N TYR A 367 10.37 6.48 7.32
CA TYR A 367 11.76 6.73 6.92
C TYR A 367 12.74 6.68 8.10
N CYS A 368 12.39 7.25 9.26
CA CYS A 368 13.21 7.12 10.48
C CYS A 368 13.41 5.66 10.89
N ALA A 369 12.39 4.80 10.75
CA ALA A 369 12.54 3.36 11.00
C ALA A 369 13.54 2.74 10.01
N GLY A 370 13.44 3.07 8.72
CA GLY A 370 14.38 2.62 7.69
C GLY A 370 15.83 3.05 7.94
N LEU A 371 16.06 4.29 8.37
CA LEU A 371 17.39 4.83 8.66
C LEU A 371 18.08 4.17 9.86
N VAL A 372 17.32 3.66 10.83
CA VAL A 372 17.84 3.02 12.05
C VAL A 372 18.02 1.50 11.87
N LEU A 373 17.34 0.88 10.90
CA LEU A 373 17.46 -0.55 10.62
C LEU A 373 18.84 -0.93 10.07
N VAL A 374 19.44 -1.94 10.69
CA VAL A 374 20.78 -2.45 10.34
C VAL A 374 20.72 -3.38 9.12
N ASP A 375 19.66 -4.19 8.98
CA ASP A 375 19.56 -5.10 7.83
C ASP A 375 19.06 -4.37 6.56
N PRO A 376 19.70 -4.62 5.40
CA PRO A 376 19.34 -3.95 4.16
C PRO A 376 17.90 -4.16 3.71
N PHE A 377 17.32 -5.35 4.00
CA PHE A 377 15.95 -5.68 3.64
C PHE A 377 14.94 -4.83 4.41
N GLY A 378 15.00 -4.80 5.74
CA GLY A 378 14.10 -4.00 6.57
C GLY A 378 14.24 -2.51 6.26
N ARG A 379 15.46 -2.02 6.04
CA ARG A 379 15.73 -0.64 5.60
C ARG A 379 14.98 -0.31 4.29
N LEU A 380 15.13 -1.14 3.26
CA LEU A 380 14.45 -0.93 1.98
C LEU A 380 12.93 -1.09 2.12
N LEU A 381 12.43 -2.06 2.89
CA LEU A 381 11.00 -2.28 3.07
C LEU A 381 10.33 -1.12 3.81
N ALA A 382 10.92 -0.65 4.91
CA ALA A 382 10.41 0.51 5.65
C ALA A 382 10.39 1.77 4.78
N THR A 383 11.44 1.96 3.98
CA THR A 383 11.52 3.07 3.01
C THR A 383 10.44 2.94 1.95
N GLY A 384 10.28 1.77 1.33
CA GLY A 384 9.29 1.52 0.27
C GLY A 384 7.85 1.71 0.73
N LEU A 385 7.50 1.21 1.92
CA LEU A 385 6.16 1.40 2.51
C LEU A 385 5.88 2.89 2.82
N ALA A 386 6.87 3.62 3.35
CA ALA A 386 6.75 5.06 3.57
C ALA A 386 6.64 5.84 2.24
N SER A 387 7.39 5.43 1.21
CA SER A 387 7.34 6.03 -0.12
C SER A 387 6.03 5.75 -0.86
N ILE A 388 5.44 4.55 -0.75
CA ILE A 388 4.10 4.27 -1.29
C ILE A 388 3.09 5.24 -0.69
N LEU A 389 3.08 5.39 0.63
CA LEU A 389 2.14 6.30 1.31
C LEU A 389 2.36 7.75 0.88
N ALA A 390 3.63 8.20 0.81
CA ALA A 390 3.98 9.55 0.37
C ALA A 390 3.55 9.84 -1.08
N LEU A 391 3.83 8.91 -1.99
CA LEU A 391 3.43 9.01 -3.40
C LEU A 391 1.91 8.96 -3.55
N GLN A 392 1.21 8.09 -2.81
CA GLN A 392 -0.26 7.99 -2.88
C GLN A 392 -0.92 9.29 -2.40
N VAL A 393 -0.47 9.86 -1.28
CA VAL A 393 -0.92 11.17 -0.80
C VAL A 393 -0.61 12.28 -1.82
N PHE A 394 0.59 12.32 -2.38
CA PHE A 394 0.99 13.33 -3.37
C PHE A 394 0.15 13.24 -4.65
N VAL A 395 -0.03 12.05 -5.21
CA VAL A 395 -0.73 11.84 -6.48
C VAL A 395 -2.23 12.14 -6.35
N ILE A 396 -2.85 11.78 -5.22
CA ILE A 396 -4.27 12.05 -4.98
C ILE A 396 -4.51 13.53 -4.69
N ALA A 397 -3.75 14.12 -3.77
CA ALA A 397 -3.88 15.53 -3.45
C ALA A 397 -3.55 16.41 -4.66
N GLY A 398 -2.48 16.07 -5.41
CA GLY A 398 -2.11 16.76 -6.64
C GLY A 398 -3.18 16.67 -7.72
N GLY A 399 -3.86 15.53 -7.86
CA GLY A 399 -5.01 15.37 -8.77
C GLY A 399 -6.17 16.27 -8.39
N VAL A 400 -6.64 16.19 -7.13
CA VAL A 400 -7.83 16.91 -6.64
C VAL A 400 -7.61 18.42 -6.58
N MET A 401 -6.36 18.88 -6.41
CA MET A 401 -5.96 20.30 -6.44
C MET A 401 -5.57 20.82 -7.83
N GLY A 402 -5.61 19.98 -8.88
CA GLY A 402 -5.26 20.39 -10.25
C GLY A 402 -3.76 20.60 -10.51
N LEU A 403 -2.87 20.09 -9.65
CA LEU A 403 -1.42 20.09 -9.89
C LEU A 403 -0.99 19.06 -10.94
N ILE A 404 -1.70 17.93 -11.02
CA ILE A 404 -1.53 16.87 -12.01
C ILE A 404 -2.91 16.33 -12.46
N PRO A 405 -3.01 15.54 -13.54
CA PRO A 405 -4.27 14.90 -13.92
C PRO A 405 -4.87 14.00 -12.83
N LEU A 406 -6.20 13.90 -12.81
CA LEU A 406 -6.94 13.04 -11.89
C LEU A 406 -6.63 11.56 -12.11
N THR A 407 -6.40 10.83 -11.02
CA THR A 407 -5.99 9.41 -11.05
C THR A 407 -7.00 8.43 -10.45
N GLY A 408 -8.05 8.90 -9.76
CA GLY A 408 -9.13 8.02 -9.25
C GLY A 408 -8.75 7.12 -8.06
N MET A 409 -7.61 7.34 -7.40
CA MET A 409 -7.17 6.53 -6.26
C MET A 409 -7.78 6.99 -4.92
N ALA A 410 -8.08 6.03 -4.03
CA ALA A 410 -8.60 6.33 -2.70
C ALA A 410 -7.52 6.93 -1.77
N MET A 411 -7.84 8.06 -1.12
CA MET A 411 -6.98 8.71 -0.14
C MET A 411 -6.76 7.80 1.08
N PRO A 412 -5.50 7.50 1.49
CA PRO A 412 -5.22 6.50 2.52
C PRO A 412 -5.93 6.77 3.84
N PHE A 413 -6.69 5.79 4.33
CA PHE A 413 -7.58 5.84 5.51
C PHE A 413 -8.76 6.82 5.45
N LEU A 414 -8.67 7.90 4.68
CA LEU A 414 -9.66 8.98 4.63
C LEU A 414 -10.82 8.64 3.70
N ALA A 415 -10.54 8.23 2.46
CA ALA A 415 -11.55 7.99 1.42
C ALA A 415 -12.26 6.64 1.54
N GLN A 416 -13.46 6.55 0.94
CA GLN A 416 -14.16 5.29 0.72
C GLN A 416 -13.30 4.37 -0.16
N GLY A 417 -12.97 3.19 0.36
CA GLY A 417 -12.08 2.27 -0.34
C GLY A 417 -11.70 1.08 0.52
N GLY A 418 -12.52 0.03 0.49
CA GLY A 418 -12.39 -1.12 1.39
C GLY A 418 -11.02 -1.79 1.35
N SER A 419 -10.59 -2.22 0.15
CA SER A 419 -9.24 -2.77 -0.07
C SER A 419 -8.13 -1.79 0.32
N SER A 420 -8.31 -0.49 0.07
CA SER A 420 -7.32 0.54 0.42
C SER A 420 -7.14 0.66 1.94
N VAL A 421 -8.23 0.79 2.71
CA VAL A 421 -8.19 0.84 4.18
C VAL A 421 -7.51 -0.39 4.76
N VAL A 422 -7.89 -1.59 4.31
CA VAL A 422 -7.28 -2.85 4.77
C VAL A 422 -5.78 -2.89 4.47
N THR A 423 -5.39 -2.55 3.25
CA THR A 423 -3.99 -2.54 2.81
C THR A 423 -3.16 -1.50 3.56
N ASN A 424 -3.72 -0.31 3.81
CA ASN A 424 -3.04 0.73 4.58
C ASN A 424 -2.87 0.32 6.05
N TRP A 425 -3.84 -0.38 6.65
CA TRP A 425 -3.67 -1.02 7.97
C TRP A 425 -2.56 -2.08 7.98
N ILE A 426 -2.46 -2.95 6.98
CA ILE A 426 -1.34 -3.91 6.83
C ILE A 426 0.00 -3.15 6.70
N SER A 427 0.04 -2.06 5.94
CA SER A 427 1.25 -1.26 5.76
C SER A 427 1.72 -0.62 7.07
N VAL A 428 0.81 -0.09 7.88
CA VAL A 428 1.13 0.44 9.23
C VAL A 428 1.54 -0.67 10.20
N ALA A 429 0.95 -1.88 10.10
CA ALA A 429 1.38 -3.03 10.90
C ALA A 429 2.83 -3.46 10.59
N LEU A 430 3.18 -3.52 9.29
CA LEU A 430 4.55 -3.80 8.84
C LEU A 430 5.52 -2.70 9.30
N LEU A 431 5.16 -1.42 9.15
CA LEU A 431 5.95 -0.31 9.67
C LEU A 431 6.15 -0.40 11.19
N ILE A 432 5.14 -0.80 11.96
CA ILE A 432 5.26 -1.03 13.41
C ILE A 432 6.24 -2.16 13.72
N ARG A 433 6.18 -3.31 13.04
CA ARG A 433 7.16 -4.41 13.22
C ARG A 433 8.58 -3.96 12.86
N LEU A 434 8.76 -3.26 11.75
CA LEU A 434 10.05 -2.72 11.31
C LEU A 434 10.60 -1.70 12.31
N SER A 435 9.75 -0.81 12.83
CA SER A 435 10.12 0.20 13.82
C SER A 435 10.40 -0.42 15.20
N ASP A 436 9.74 -1.51 15.57
CA ASP A 436 10.05 -2.30 16.76
C ASP A 436 11.44 -2.96 16.64
N SER A 437 11.73 -3.61 15.50
CA SER A 437 13.06 -4.16 15.22
C SER A 437 14.16 -3.09 15.21
N ALA A 438 13.86 -1.88 14.72
CA ALA A 438 14.80 -0.76 14.71
C ALA A 438 15.22 -0.28 16.11
N ARG A 439 14.33 -0.37 17.11
CA ARG A 439 14.55 0.14 18.48
C ARG A 439 14.59 -0.93 19.56
N SER A 440 14.57 -2.21 19.18
CA SER A 440 14.74 -3.31 20.14
C SER A 440 16.20 -3.40 20.58
N PRO A 441 16.49 -3.64 21.87
CA PRO A 441 17.84 -3.96 22.34
C PRO A 441 18.40 -5.16 21.58
N ARG A 442 19.67 -5.09 21.20
CA ARG A 442 20.33 -6.19 20.46
C ARG A 442 20.61 -7.36 21.41
N PRO A 443 20.21 -8.60 21.08
CA PRO A 443 20.72 -9.77 21.80
C PRO A 443 22.24 -9.83 21.69
N GLY A 444 22.94 -9.84 22.82
CA GLY A 444 24.41 -9.90 22.90
C GLY A 444 25.14 -8.61 23.31
N ALA A 445 24.45 -7.47 23.50
CA ALA A 445 25.10 -6.22 23.92
C ALA A 445 25.35 -6.09 25.44
N GLY A 446 25.17 -7.15 26.25
CA GLY A 446 25.18 -7.03 27.71
C GLY A 446 25.26 -8.33 28.50
N THR A 447 26.05 -9.31 28.03
CA THR A 447 26.24 -10.60 28.74
C THR A 447 27.69 -11.06 28.90
N ASP A 448 28.68 -10.38 28.30
CA ASP A 448 30.06 -10.90 28.26
C ASP A 448 30.99 -10.27 29.33
N GLU A 449 30.62 -9.15 29.97
CA GLU A 449 31.42 -8.50 31.04
C GLU A 449 31.03 -8.95 32.46
N GLY A 450 30.88 -10.27 32.68
CA GLY A 450 30.49 -10.80 34.00
C GLY A 450 31.03 -12.18 34.38
N ALA A 451 31.74 -12.89 33.49
CA ALA A 451 32.12 -14.29 33.70
C ALA A 451 33.57 -14.50 34.20
N ASP A 452 34.49 -13.55 33.99
CA ASP A 452 35.93 -13.74 34.26
C ASP A 452 36.39 -13.30 35.68
N ALA A 453 35.45 -13.00 36.59
CA ALA A 453 35.74 -12.50 37.94
C ALA A 453 35.46 -13.54 39.06
N ALA A 454 35.74 -14.83 38.84
CA ALA A 454 35.58 -15.87 39.86
C ALA A 454 36.57 -17.05 39.70
N GLY A 455 37.88 -16.78 39.79
CA GLY A 455 38.87 -17.83 39.97
C GLY A 455 38.95 -18.29 41.44
N PRO A 456 38.72 -19.58 41.77
CA PRO A 456 39.04 -20.11 43.08
C PRO A 456 40.53 -20.48 43.13
N ALA A 457 41.28 -19.81 44.02
CA ALA A 457 42.69 -20.14 44.24
C ALA A 457 42.85 -21.34 45.18
N SER A 458 43.82 -22.20 44.84
CA SER A 458 44.67 -23.07 45.70
C SER A 458 44.54 -24.59 45.53
N SER A 459 45.58 -25.20 44.96
CA SER A 459 46.31 -26.33 45.58
C SER A 459 47.71 -26.54 44.96
N VAL A 460 48.69 -26.47 45.84
CA VAL A 460 50.14 -26.76 45.72
C VAL A 460 50.40 -28.13 45.06
N ASN A 461 51.05 -28.23 43.87
CA ASN A 461 52.52 -28.39 43.60
C ASN A 461 52.88 -29.85 43.19
N PRO A 462 54.13 -30.21 42.82
CA PRO A 462 54.70 -30.15 41.45
C PRO A 462 55.10 -31.51 40.83
N SER A 463 55.28 -31.56 39.49
CA SER A 463 56.20 -32.53 38.86
C SER A 463 56.83 -32.08 37.54
N ILE A 464 58.15 -31.99 37.59
CA ILE A 464 59.17 -31.99 36.52
C ILE A 464 58.80 -32.78 35.24
N ALA A 465 59.02 -32.20 34.05
CA ALA A 465 59.84 -32.81 32.96
C ALA A 465 59.98 -31.96 31.66
N ALA A 466 61.23 -31.68 31.31
CA ALA A 466 61.83 -31.66 29.95
C ALA A 466 61.12 -31.01 28.73
N ARG A 467 61.73 -29.91 28.27
CA ARG A 467 61.96 -29.54 26.84
C ARG A 467 62.80 -30.66 26.12
N PRO A 468 62.96 -30.70 24.77
CA PRO A 468 63.08 -29.56 23.85
C PRO A 468 62.33 -29.68 22.50
N ALA A 469 62.62 -28.73 21.60
CA ALA A 469 62.02 -28.56 20.27
C ALA A 469 63.08 -28.63 19.14
N ASN A 470 62.63 -28.39 17.90
CA ASN A 470 63.40 -28.12 16.66
C ASN A 470 64.05 -29.32 15.92
N PRO A 471 64.47 -29.18 14.63
CA PRO A 471 64.27 -28.09 13.65
C PRO A 471 63.74 -28.57 12.25
N ALA A 472 63.91 -27.76 11.19
CA ALA A 472 63.30 -27.89 9.86
C ALA A 472 64.24 -28.32 8.70
N GLU A 473 63.62 -28.84 7.62
CA GLU A 473 64.06 -28.85 6.18
C GLU A 473 65.38 -29.59 5.78
N PRO A 474 65.73 -29.83 4.48
CA PRO A 474 65.08 -29.43 3.19
C PRO A 474 64.97 -30.53 2.07
N GLY A 475 64.32 -30.20 0.94
CA GLY A 475 64.90 -30.45 -0.41
C GLY A 475 64.29 -31.47 -1.41
N GLY A 476 64.02 -31.00 -2.64
CA GLY A 476 63.96 -31.76 -3.92
C GLY A 476 62.65 -32.49 -4.27
N SER A 477 62.17 -32.65 -5.51
CA SER A 477 62.41 -32.08 -6.86
C SER A 477 61.75 -33.06 -7.86
N GLY A 478 60.95 -32.58 -8.84
CA GLY A 478 60.62 -33.38 -10.04
C GLY A 478 59.13 -33.57 -10.38
N GLY A 479 58.75 -33.11 -11.58
CA GLY A 479 57.69 -33.66 -12.43
C GLY A 479 58.25 -33.77 -13.86
N PRO A 480 57.44 -33.90 -14.93
CA PRO A 480 56.00 -34.20 -15.01
C PRO A 480 55.70 -35.44 -15.88
N GLY A 481 54.43 -35.84 -16.03
CA GLY A 481 54.05 -36.85 -17.05
C GLY A 481 52.57 -37.26 -17.06
N GLY A 482 51.92 -37.06 -18.21
CA GLY A 482 50.81 -37.87 -18.73
C GLY A 482 51.08 -38.09 -20.23
N PRO A 483 50.12 -38.51 -21.07
CA PRO A 483 48.76 -38.99 -20.82
C PRO A 483 48.55 -40.45 -21.34
N GLU A 484 47.35 -41.02 -21.19
CA GLU A 484 46.66 -41.87 -22.21
C GLU A 484 45.35 -42.51 -21.67
N GLY A 485 44.46 -42.88 -22.59
CA GLY A 485 43.36 -43.84 -22.42
C GLY A 485 43.20 -44.58 -23.77
N PRO A 486 42.05 -45.15 -24.16
CA PRO A 486 40.92 -45.69 -23.41
C PRO A 486 40.73 -47.22 -23.67
N SER A 487 39.78 -47.89 -23.02
CA SER A 487 39.31 -49.23 -23.46
C SER A 487 37.83 -49.47 -23.16
N ALA A 488 37.18 -50.34 -23.93
CA ALA A 488 35.72 -50.42 -24.05
C ALA A 488 35.13 -51.84 -23.91
N GLY A 489 33.93 -51.89 -23.29
CA GLY A 489 32.91 -52.95 -23.44
C GLY A 489 33.24 -54.36 -22.92
N PRO A 490 32.36 -55.36 -23.12
CA PRO A 490 30.96 -55.28 -23.61
C PRO A 490 29.92 -56.03 -22.72
N GLY A 491 28.62 -55.99 -23.05
CA GLY A 491 27.63 -56.97 -22.53
C GLY A 491 26.15 -56.54 -22.41
N ASN A 492 25.32 -56.91 -23.39
CA ASN A 492 23.83 -56.98 -23.38
C ASN A 492 23.48 -58.37 -24.02
N PRO A 493 22.27 -59.01 -24.00
CA PRO A 493 20.88 -58.49 -24.09
C PRO A 493 19.96 -59.06 -22.96
N THR A 494 18.62 -59.09 -22.95
CA THR A 494 17.49 -58.80 -23.89
C THR A 494 16.30 -58.23 -23.07
N HIS A 495 15.13 -57.80 -23.57
CA HIS A 495 14.09 -58.50 -24.36
C HIS A 495 13.08 -57.50 -24.99
N THR A 496 12.72 -57.75 -26.26
CA THR A 496 11.42 -57.54 -26.98
C THR A 496 10.35 -56.57 -26.42
N ALA A 497 9.71 -55.60 -27.12
CA ALA A 497 9.42 -55.23 -28.53
C ALA A 497 7.92 -55.36 -28.94
N GLY A 498 7.41 -54.36 -29.69
CA GLY A 498 6.06 -54.25 -30.29
C GLY A 498 5.43 -52.85 -30.07
N LEU A 499 5.40 -51.89 -31.02
CA LEU A 499 4.61 -51.79 -32.29
C LEU A 499 3.09 -51.93 -32.04
N MET A 500 2.16 -51.10 -32.57
CA MET A 500 2.21 -50.06 -33.64
C MET A 500 1.00 -49.11 -33.54
N SER A 501 1.08 -47.87 -34.03
CA SER A 501 -0.07 -46.94 -34.26
C SER A 501 -0.66 -47.14 -35.68
N PRO A 502 -1.58 -46.30 -36.23
CA PRO A 502 -2.56 -45.34 -35.68
C PRO A 502 -3.98 -45.48 -36.29
N THR A 503 -4.98 -44.69 -35.85
CA THR A 503 -6.08 -44.18 -36.73
C THR A 503 -6.88 -43.05 -36.06
N GLY A 504 -7.49 -42.17 -36.86
CA GLY A 504 -8.21 -40.97 -36.41
C GLY A 504 -9.74 -41.02 -36.60
N PRO A 505 -10.42 -39.92 -37.00
CA PRO A 505 -11.38 -39.28 -36.10
C PRO A 505 -12.78 -39.03 -36.69
N ASN A 506 -13.81 -38.82 -35.85
CA ASN A 506 -14.95 -37.94 -36.22
C ASN A 506 -15.92 -37.53 -35.08
N ARG A 507 -16.07 -36.20 -34.92
CA ARG A 507 -17.29 -35.33 -34.92
C ARG A 507 -18.61 -35.67 -34.15
N PRO A 508 -19.48 -34.65 -33.91
CA PRO A 508 -20.42 -34.61 -32.78
C PRO A 508 -21.90 -34.81 -33.16
N ALA A 509 -22.78 -34.78 -32.16
CA ALA A 509 -24.24 -34.70 -32.32
C ALA A 509 -24.83 -33.50 -31.53
N SER A 510 -25.89 -32.92 -32.08
CA SER A 510 -26.76 -31.88 -31.50
C SER A 510 -28.21 -32.40 -31.41
N LEU A 511 -29.19 -31.52 -31.09
CA LEU A 511 -30.62 -31.79 -30.80
C LEU A 511 -30.85 -32.13 -29.30
N SER A 512 -31.92 -31.69 -28.62
CA SER A 512 -33.08 -30.83 -29.00
C SER A 512 -33.75 -30.26 -27.74
N GLY A 513 -34.53 -29.17 -27.85
CA GLY A 513 -35.33 -28.61 -26.73
C GLY A 513 -36.59 -29.42 -26.37
N PRO A 514 -37.36 -28.96 -25.37
CA PRO A 514 -38.73 -28.54 -25.70
C PRO A 514 -39.23 -27.26 -25.00
N THR A 515 -40.39 -26.84 -25.50
CA THR A 515 -41.26 -25.66 -25.27
C THR A 515 -41.76 -25.37 -23.84
N GLU A 516 -42.26 -24.14 -23.67
CA GLU A 516 -43.03 -23.60 -22.52
C GLU A 516 -44.30 -24.41 -22.15
N PRO A 517 -44.94 -24.02 -21.03
CA PRO A 517 -46.35 -23.65 -21.14
C PRO A 517 -46.72 -22.29 -20.52
N VAL A 518 -47.55 -21.52 -21.24
CA VAL A 518 -48.25 -20.30 -20.79
C VAL A 518 -49.64 -20.65 -20.25
N SER A 519 -50.09 -20.02 -19.15
CA SER A 519 -51.49 -19.98 -18.67
C SER A 519 -51.64 -19.04 -17.44
N PRO A 520 -52.85 -18.52 -17.11
CA PRO A 520 -53.49 -17.42 -17.85
C PRO A 520 -53.92 -16.25 -16.93
N GLY A 521 -54.30 -15.10 -17.51
CA GLY A 521 -54.81 -13.94 -16.75
C GLY A 521 -56.34 -13.80 -16.76
N SER A 522 -56.90 -13.11 -15.76
CA SER A 522 -58.23 -12.45 -15.68
C SER A 522 -58.49 -11.95 -14.25
N PRO A 523 -59.51 -11.10 -13.98
CA PRO A 523 -59.91 -9.81 -14.57
C PRO A 523 -59.74 -8.68 -13.49
N GLY A 524 -60.07 -7.39 -13.60
CA GLY A 524 -60.78 -6.57 -14.59
C GLY A 524 -61.81 -5.62 -13.92
N SER A 525 -61.54 -4.31 -13.93
CA SER A 525 -62.48 -3.18 -13.68
C SER A 525 -63.06 -2.95 -12.25
N PRO A 526 -63.69 -1.77 -11.96
CA PRO A 526 -64.00 -0.62 -12.83
C PRO A 526 -63.49 0.76 -12.36
N ALA A 527 -63.69 1.77 -13.22
CA ALA A 527 -63.48 3.20 -12.96
C ALA A 527 -64.79 3.96 -12.65
N HIS A 528 -64.70 5.17 -12.09
CA HIS A 528 -65.75 6.22 -12.08
C HIS A 528 -65.10 7.63 -11.90
N PRO A 529 -65.77 8.76 -12.22
CA PRO A 529 -65.19 9.70 -13.20
C PRO A 529 -65.24 11.21 -12.87
N SER A 530 -64.61 12.03 -13.73
CA SER A 530 -64.87 13.46 -14.06
C SER A 530 -64.76 14.54 -12.95
N ALA A 531 -63.78 15.46 -12.93
CA ALA A 531 -63.52 16.65 -13.81
C ALA A 531 -64.08 17.99 -13.20
N PRO A 532 -63.67 19.22 -13.60
CA PRO A 532 -62.61 19.63 -14.54
C PRO A 532 -61.66 20.81 -14.08
N ASP A 533 -60.69 21.12 -14.94
CA ASP A 533 -60.03 22.42 -15.27
C ASP A 533 -59.38 23.38 -14.24
N ALA A 534 -58.05 23.56 -14.40
CA ALA A 534 -57.43 24.87 -14.63
C ALA A 534 -56.07 24.72 -15.37
N GLU A 535 -55.78 25.61 -16.33
CA GLU A 535 -54.67 25.48 -17.30
C GLU A 535 -53.28 25.78 -16.73
N ARG A 536 -52.23 25.11 -17.27
CA ARG A 536 -51.09 25.78 -17.97
C ARG A 536 -50.02 24.81 -18.51
N GLY A 537 -49.86 24.79 -19.84
CA GLY A 537 -48.57 24.78 -20.54
C GLY A 537 -47.59 23.61 -20.31
N THR A 538 -47.78 22.51 -21.04
CA THR A 538 -46.72 21.52 -21.31
C THR A 538 -45.87 21.91 -22.54
N VAL A 539 -44.54 21.92 -22.39
CA VAL A 539 -43.61 21.43 -23.43
C VAL A 539 -42.59 20.53 -22.72
N SER A 540 -42.39 19.33 -23.25
CA SER A 540 -41.77 18.19 -22.57
C SER A 540 -40.24 18.26 -22.45
N PRO A 541 -39.64 17.57 -21.45
CA PRO A 541 -38.23 17.22 -21.48
C PRO A 541 -38.00 16.04 -22.43
N THR A 542 -37.06 16.18 -23.38
CA THR A 542 -36.67 15.06 -24.24
C THR A 542 -35.72 14.14 -23.48
N VAL A 543 -36.07 12.86 -23.43
CA VAL A 543 -35.24 11.78 -22.90
C VAL A 543 -34.00 11.58 -23.78
N LEU A 544 -32.82 11.50 -23.16
CA LEU A 544 -31.68 10.78 -23.70
C LEU A 544 -31.14 9.82 -22.62
N GLU A 545 -31.63 8.60 -22.70
CA GLU A 545 -30.96 7.40 -22.16
C GLU A 545 -29.73 7.06 -23.01
N ASP A 546 -28.93 6.12 -22.48
CA ASP A 546 -27.70 5.53 -23.07
C ASP A 546 -26.45 6.43 -23.20
N ASP A 547 -25.60 6.36 -22.18
CA ASP A 547 -24.31 5.65 -22.30
C ASP A 547 -23.86 5.12 -20.92
N ARG A 548 -23.29 3.91 -20.84
CA ARG A 548 -23.01 3.17 -19.57
C ARG A 548 -21.52 2.88 -19.34
#